data_AF-A0A7H0LG20-F1
#
_entry.id   AF-A0A7H0LG20-F1
#
_cell.length_a   1.000
_cell.length_b   1.000
_cell.length_c   1.000
_cell.angle_alpha   90.00
_cell.angle_beta   90.00
_cell.angle_gamma   90.00
#
_symmetry.space_group_name_H-M   'P 1'
#
loop_
_entity.id
_entity.type
_entity.pdbx_description
1 polymer ?
#
loop_
_entity_poly.entity_id
_entity_poly.type
_entity_poly.pdbx_seq_one_letter_code
_entity_poly.pdbx_strand_id
1 'polypeptide(L)'
;MEIPPIPIVFYLIQALVHAKTSVGRGWDQMFESIFSVRRLLRLVRSGDSRRFGLELEADGEAIIAQIAADAALRLVPMAAFITAKVKRKDCVAYNAYPENIVLRAVANYVSRRFRVVATSRDRIIRGVIEAMFDQTPIYVIRRDLASFYETVPLEPVRNRLLYDTAIPRSVRHYLREFYEHHCGVNIIGLPRGVGLTTVLVELAMQPFDEAIRAIPGVYRYFRYSDDMLILTYKDPGEVKERVDAALKKLPGMAFNKAKSDEYAFAGDTTSPPDPLRPSTANFDFLGYRFTAEQRINRDRPRKIWVSIADKKTRLMKTRVYLSLKTFLKDGDGNMLIDRLRVLTGNYRINRRGVNFIRRSRYIYAGIYYNYWRCGEYINGIHCPAAPESLRDVDRFLHGHMKTHGGKFRVAISGLPLPQRRRLDGLSFERGFEGRRMVRVPFQRFSKLKAIWRNA
;
A
#
# COMPACT_ATOMS: atom_id res chain seq x y z
N MET A 1 -42.84 -69.88 -26.83
CA MET A 1 -41.66 -69.04 -27.15
C MET A 1 -41.73 -67.84 -26.22
N GLU A 2 -41.30 -67.86 -24.97
CA GLU A 2 -40.03 -68.30 -24.39
C GLU A 2 -38.76 -67.62 -24.97
N ILE A 3 -38.03 -66.94 -24.05
CA ILE A 3 -36.63 -66.46 -24.06
C ILE A 3 -36.38 -65.03 -24.63
N PRO A 4 -35.56 -64.14 -23.98
CA PRO A 4 -35.20 -63.98 -22.56
C PRO A 4 -35.26 -62.51 -22.03
N PRO A 5 -35.05 -62.27 -20.72
CA PRO A 5 -34.80 -60.94 -20.17
C PRO A 5 -33.33 -60.53 -20.35
N ILE A 6 -33.11 -59.33 -20.89
CA ILE A 6 -31.79 -58.69 -20.96
C ILE A 6 -31.44 -58.14 -19.55
N PRO A 7 -30.19 -58.26 -19.06
CA PRO A 7 -29.90 -58.07 -17.64
C PRO A 7 -29.85 -56.59 -17.27
N ILE A 8 -30.72 -56.19 -16.33
CA ILE A 8 -30.74 -54.91 -15.61
C ILE A 8 -29.39 -54.58 -14.92
N VAL A 9 -28.49 -55.57 -14.83
CA VAL A 9 -27.14 -55.44 -14.27
C VAL A 9 -26.22 -54.54 -15.10
N PHE A 10 -26.37 -54.46 -16.43
CA PHE A 10 -25.44 -53.67 -17.26
C PHE A 10 -25.70 -52.15 -17.17
N TYR A 11 -26.97 -51.74 -17.08
CA TYR A 11 -27.35 -50.33 -16.89
C TYR A 11 -27.03 -49.83 -15.46
N LEU A 12 -27.15 -50.68 -14.44
CA LEU A 12 -26.75 -50.33 -13.07
C LEU A 12 -25.23 -50.18 -12.93
N ILE A 13 -24.42 -50.98 -13.64
CA ILE A 13 -22.95 -50.85 -13.60
C ILE A 13 -22.48 -49.60 -14.37
N GLN A 14 -23.06 -49.28 -15.53
CA GLN A 14 -22.72 -48.02 -16.23
C GLN A 14 -23.19 -46.77 -15.47
N ALA A 15 -24.36 -46.82 -14.81
CA ALA A 15 -24.82 -45.73 -13.94
C ALA A 15 -23.97 -45.59 -12.66
N LEU A 16 -23.47 -46.69 -12.08
CA LEU A 16 -22.55 -46.66 -10.94
C LEU A 16 -21.14 -46.20 -11.33
N VAL A 17 -20.68 -46.47 -12.55
CA VAL A 17 -19.38 -45.99 -13.07
C VAL A 17 -19.46 -44.50 -13.48
N HIS A 18 -20.59 -44.03 -14.04
CA HIS A 18 -20.82 -42.60 -14.28
C HIS A 18 -21.13 -41.82 -12.98
N ALA A 19 -21.77 -42.43 -11.98
CA ALA A 19 -21.94 -41.83 -10.67
C ALA A 19 -20.61 -41.77 -9.90
N LYS A 20 -19.75 -42.80 -9.94
CA LYS A 20 -18.41 -42.73 -9.31
C LYS A 20 -17.49 -41.69 -9.95
N THR A 21 -17.62 -41.41 -11.24
CA THR A 21 -16.78 -40.42 -11.96
C THR A 21 -17.33 -38.98 -11.92
N SER A 22 -18.60 -38.78 -11.55
CA SER A 22 -19.23 -37.47 -11.37
C SER A 22 -19.41 -37.07 -9.90
N VAL A 23 -19.63 -38.01 -8.99
CA VAL A 23 -19.72 -37.79 -7.53
C VAL A 23 -18.34 -37.46 -6.95
N GLY A 24 -17.26 -38.01 -7.49
CA GLY A 24 -15.88 -37.69 -7.07
C GLY A 24 -15.43 -36.25 -7.37
N ARG A 25 -16.11 -35.52 -8.26
CA ARG A 25 -15.74 -34.12 -8.58
C ARG A 25 -16.60 -33.07 -7.88
N GLY A 26 -17.80 -33.43 -7.41
CA GLY A 26 -18.73 -32.52 -6.73
C GLY A 26 -18.47 -32.38 -5.23
N TRP A 27 -18.10 -33.47 -4.54
CA TRP A 27 -17.90 -33.46 -3.09
C TRP A 27 -16.50 -32.98 -2.66
N ASP A 28 -15.46 -33.25 -3.46
CA ASP A 28 -14.10 -32.73 -3.23
C ASP A 28 -14.00 -31.20 -3.35
N GLN A 29 -14.96 -30.56 -4.03
CA GLN A 29 -15.07 -29.10 -4.05
C GLN A 29 -15.74 -28.51 -2.80
N MET A 30 -16.48 -29.32 -2.03
CA MET A 30 -17.42 -28.79 -1.03
C MET A 30 -16.76 -28.38 0.29
N PHE A 31 -15.57 -28.91 0.62
CA PHE A 31 -14.72 -28.39 1.71
C PHE A 31 -13.23 -28.54 1.40
N GLU A 32 -12.76 -27.98 0.27
CA GLU A 32 -11.31 -27.91 0.01
C GLU A 32 -10.63 -27.22 1.20
N SER A 33 -9.73 -27.96 1.87
CA SER A 33 -8.98 -27.49 3.05
C SER A 33 -8.33 -26.14 2.75
N ILE A 34 -8.28 -25.26 3.76
CA ILE A 34 -7.61 -23.95 3.67
C ILE A 34 -6.13 -24.13 3.31
N PHE A 35 -5.53 -25.21 3.79
CA PHE A 35 -4.15 -25.61 3.54
C PHE A 35 -4.06 -26.63 2.40
N SER A 36 -4.90 -26.52 1.37
CA SER A 36 -4.74 -27.31 0.13
C SER A 36 -3.60 -26.77 -0.73
N VAL A 37 -2.90 -27.66 -1.43
CA VAL A 37 -1.80 -27.33 -2.35
C VAL A 37 -2.22 -26.23 -3.32
N ARG A 38 -3.40 -26.38 -3.95
CA ARG A 38 -3.95 -25.40 -4.90
C ARG A 38 -4.11 -24.00 -4.30
N ARG A 39 -4.57 -23.89 -3.06
CA ARG A 39 -4.76 -22.60 -2.38
C ARG A 39 -3.43 -22.00 -1.95
N LEU A 40 -2.51 -22.81 -1.42
CA LEU A 40 -1.19 -22.36 -1.02
C LEU A 40 -0.32 -21.92 -2.20
N LEU A 41 -0.41 -22.62 -3.34
CA LEU A 41 0.26 -22.21 -4.58
C LEU A 41 -0.12 -20.77 -4.95
N ARG A 42 -1.40 -20.39 -4.85
CA ARG A 42 -1.86 -19.02 -5.15
C ARG A 42 -1.28 -17.94 -4.22
N LEU A 43 -0.70 -18.33 -3.08
CA LEU A 43 -0.10 -17.43 -2.08
C LEU A 43 1.42 -17.28 -2.25
N VAL A 44 2.03 -18.09 -3.12
CA VAL A 44 3.42 -17.95 -3.49
C VAL A 44 3.62 -16.61 -4.17
N ARG A 45 4.63 -15.86 -3.73
CA ARG A 45 4.95 -14.55 -4.29
C ARG A 45 6.19 -14.68 -5.16
N SER A 46 6.25 -13.79 -6.12
CA SER A 46 7.37 -13.61 -7.02
C SER A 46 8.62 -12.95 -6.38
N GLY A 47 8.82 -13.11 -5.08
CA GLY A 47 10.11 -12.90 -4.44
C GLY A 47 10.50 -14.11 -3.59
N ASP A 48 9.65 -15.14 -3.62
CA ASP A 48 9.68 -16.42 -2.92
C ASP A 48 11.08 -17.03 -2.93
N SER A 49 11.40 -17.54 -4.11
CA SER A 49 12.60 -18.30 -4.43
C SER A 49 13.86 -17.63 -3.90
N ARG A 50 14.02 -16.34 -4.23
CA ARG A 50 15.21 -15.60 -3.86
C ARG A 50 15.27 -15.24 -2.37
N ARG A 51 14.15 -14.92 -1.74
CA ARG A 51 14.13 -14.50 -0.33
C ARG A 51 14.50 -15.68 0.58
N PHE A 52 14.03 -16.87 0.24
CA PHE A 52 14.21 -18.07 1.06
C PHE A 52 15.28 -19.04 0.53
N GLY A 53 15.90 -18.74 -0.60
CA GLY A 53 16.91 -19.61 -1.23
C GLY A 53 16.33 -20.93 -1.74
N LEU A 54 15.13 -20.88 -2.33
CA LEU A 54 14.38 -22.05 -2.80
C LEU A 54 14.20 -22.04 -4.32
N GLU A 55 14.24 -23.20 -4.97
CA GLU A 55 13.96 -23.33 -6.41
C GLU A 55 12.47 -23.59 -6.69
N LEU A 56 11.61 -22.62 -6.34
CA LEU A 56 10.14 -22.75 -6.49
C LEU A 56 9.65 -22.89 -7.94
N GLU A 57 10.51 -22.67 -8.94
CA GLU A 57 10.14 -22.88 -10.35
C GLU A 57 10.19 -24.36 -10.74
N ALA A 58 11.10 -25.14 -10.13
CA ALA A 58 11.21 -26.58 -10.36
C ALA A 58 10.46 -27.38 -9.29
N ASP A 59 10.68 -27.06 -8.00
CA ASP A 59 10.23 -27.87 -6.87
C ASP A 59 9.02 -27.27 -6.14
N GLY A 60 8.43 -26.20 -6.69
CA GLY A 60 7.41 -25.40 -6.02
C GLY A 60 6.17 -26.21 -5.60
N GLU A 61 5.71 -27.15 -6.42
CA GLU A 61 4.55 -27.98 -6.09
C GLU A 61 4.85 -28.95 -4.95
N ALA A 62 5.99 -29.63 -4.97
CA ALA A 62 6.40 -30.56 -3.93
C ALA A 62 6.63 -29.84 -2.59
N ILE A 63 7.34 -28.71 -2.60
CA ILE A 63 7.56 -27.88 -1.40
C ILE A 63 6.22 -27.43 -0.81
N ILE A 64 5.28 -26.97 -1.65
CA ILE A 64 3.97 -26.51 -1.18
C ILE A 64 3.09 -27.68 -0.73
N ALA A 65 3.21 -28.86 -1.33
CA ALA A 65 2.52 -30.07 -0.88
C ALA A 65 2.96 -30.50 0.52
N GLN A 66 4.26 -30.46 0.80
CA GLN A 66 4.78 -30.73 2.14
C GLN A 66 4.26 -29.71 3.16
N ILE A 67 4.36 -28.40 2.83
CA ILE A 67 3.84 -27.33 3.70
C ILE A 67 2.34 -27.48 3.95
N ALA A 68 1.56 -27.90 2.94
CA ALA A 68 0.13 -28.16 3.07
C ALA A 68 -0.16 -29.28 4.09
N ALA A 69 0.56 -30.38 4.00
CA ALA A 69 0.42 -31.52 4.91
C ALA A 69 0.78 -31.12 6.36
N ASP A 70 1.95 -30.50 6.54
CA ASP A 70 2.42 -30.06 7.86
C ASP A 70 1.47 -29.02 8.47
N ALA A 71 0.95 -28.10 7.65
CA ALA A 71 0.01 -27.09 8.11
C ALA A 71 -1.34 -27.67 8.51
N ALA A 72 -1.83 -28.68 7.78
CA ALA A 72 -3.06 -29.38 8.13
C ALA A 72 -2.94 -30.14 9.45
N LEU A 73 -1.76 -30.74 9.71
CA LEU A 73 -1.44 -31.45 10.94
C LEU A 73 -1.04 -30.52 12.10
N ARG A 74 -0.88 -29.21 11.85
CA ARG A 74 -0.46 -28.19 12.84
C ARG A 74 1.00 -28.36 13.31
N LEU A 75 1.87 -28.78 12.40
CA LEU A 75 3.28 -29.06 12.69
C LEU A 75 4.21 -27.88 12.39
N VAL A 76 3.75 -26.87 11.65
CA VAL A 76 4.57 -25.68 11.34
C VAL A 76 4.62 -24.74 12.56
N PRO A 77 5.77 -24.56 13.24
CA PRO A 77 5.84 -23.75 14.46
C PRO A 77 5.84 -22.25 14.16
N MET A 78 5.16 -21.44 14.97
CA MET A 78 5.14 -19.97 14.80
C MET A 78 6.15 -19.23 15.70
N ALA A 79 6.96 -19.96 16.48
CA ALA A 79 7.89 -19.40 17.46
C ALA A 79 9.19 -18.83 16.84
N ALA A 80 9.59 -19.30 15.66
CA ALA A 80 10.85 -18.92 15.04
C ALA A 80 10.72 -17.63 14.20
N PHE A 81 10.98 -16.47 14.82
CA PHE A 81 10.97 -15.18 14.14
C PHE A 81 12.11 -14.27 14.59
N ILE A 82 12.46 -13.30 13.74
CA ILE A 82 13.43 -12.25 14.06
C ILE A 82 12.72 -10.91 14.27
N THR A 83 13.23 -10.14 15.22
CA THR A 83 12.78 -8.77 15.47
C THR A 83 13.86 -7.79 15.04
N ALA A 84 13.47 -6.80 14.24
CA ALA A 84 14.34 -5.73 13.78
C ALA A 84 13.67 -4.37 14.00
N LYS A 85 14.45 -3.36 14.39
CA LYS A 85 13.95 -1.99 14.53
C LYS A 85 14.00 -1.25 13.21
N VAL A 86 12.83 -0.84 12.70
CA VAL A 86 12.72 0.06 11.54
C VAL A 86 12.13 1.38 12.02
N LYS A 87 12.89 2.46 11.86
CA LYS A 87 12.51 3.81 12.35
C LYS A 87 12.10 3.82 13.83
N ARG A 88 12.88 3.11 14.68
CA ARG A 88 12.64 2.95 16.13
C ARG A 88 11.40 2.15 16.51
N LYS A 89 10.73 1.48 15.56
CA LYS A 89 9.58 0.61 15.81
C LYS A 89 9.94 -0.84 15.52
N ASP A 90 9.44 -1.76 16.35
CA ASP A 90 9.72 -3.17 16.21
C ASP A 90 8.97 -3.77 15.01
N CYS A 91 9.72 -4.51 14.19
CA CYS A 91 9.23 -5.24 13.04
C CYS A 91 9.61 -6.70 13.18
N VAL A 92 8.65 -7.58 12.99
CA VAL A 92 8.83 -9.03 13.01
C VAL A 92 8.93 -9.54 11.57
N ALA A 93 9.86 -10.45 11.36
CA ALA A 93 9.96 -11.22 10.14
C ALA A 93 10.18 -12.71 10.43
N TYR A 94 9.43 -13.55 9.72
CA TYR A 94 9.65 -14.99 9.67
C TYR A 94 10.67 -15.29 8.58
N ASN A 95 11.72 -16.02 8.94
CA ASN A 95 12.84 -16.33 8.04
C ASN A 95 12.63 -17.64 7.27
N ALA A 96 11.88 -18.58 7.81
CA ALA A 96 11.55 -19.82 7.12
C ALA A 96 10.29 -19.65 6.25
N TYR A 97 10.24 -20.43 5.16
CA TYR A 97 9.22 -20.31 4.13
C TYR A 97 7.85 -20.88 4.54
N PRO A 98 7.77 -22.05 5.22
CA PRO A 98 6.50 -22.63 5.66
C PRO A 98 5.65 -21.66 6.49
N GLU A 99 6.23 -20.99 7.48
CA GLU A 99 5.55 -20.05 8.37
C GLU A 99 4.99 -18.86 7.58
N ASN A 100 5.77 -18.35 6.61
CA ASN A 100 5.31 -17.27 5.74
C ASN A 100 4.11 -17.68 4.88
N ILE A 101 4.07 -18.92 4.38
CA ILE A 101 2.96 -19.43 3.58
C ILE A 101 1.72 -19.67 4.45
N VAL A 102 1.90 -20.29 5.63
CA VAL A 102 0.83 -20.50 6.60
C VAL A 102 0.21 -19.18 7.06
N LEU A 103 1.01 -18.18 7.45
CA LEU A 103 0.53 -16.86 7.84
C LEU A 103 -0.20 -16.13 6.71
N ARG A 104 0.24 -16.30 5.46
CA ARG A 104 -0.49 -15.76 4.29
C ARG A 104 -1.82 -16.47 4.09
N ALA A 105 -1.89 -17.78 4.31
CA ALA A 105 -3.13 -18.55 4.19
C ALA A 105 -4.14 -18.14 5.25
N VAL A 106 -3.70 -18.02 6.50
CA VAL A 106 -4.50 -17.51 7.62
C VAL A 106 -4.98 -16.09 7.33
N ALA A 107 -4.09 -15.18 6.93
CA ALA A 107 -4.46 -13.80 6.60
C ALA A 107 -5.46 -13.74 5.42
N ASN A 108 -5.27 -14.56 4.39
CA ASN A 108 -6.19 -14.62 3.25
C ASN A 108 -7.57 -15.15 3.66
N TYR A 109 -7.60 -16.19 4.50
CA TYR A 109 -8.84 -16.75 5.03
C TYR A 109 -9.61 -15.70 5.85
N VAL A 110 -8.96 -15.07 6.83
CA VAL A 110 -9.58 -14.04 7.68
C VAL A 110 -10.07 -12.88 6.82
N SER A 111 -9.23 -12.38 5.89
CA SER A 111 -9.63 -11.29 5.00
C SER A 111 -10.87 -11.62 4.17
N ARG A 112 -10.98 -12.83 3.63
CA ARG A 112 -12.16 -13.26 2.87
C ARG A 112 -13.39 -13.46 3.75
N ARG A 113 -13.22 -14.18 4.87
CA ARG A 113 -14.31 -14.55 5.78
C ARG A 113 -15.01 -13.34 6.38
N PHE A 114 -14.24 -12.29 6.68
CA PHE A 114 -14.73 -11.05 7.29
C PHE A 114 -14.76 -9.87 6.32
N ARG A 115 -14.60 -10.13 5.01
CA ARG A 115 -14.66 -9.12 3.94
C ARG A 115 -13.74 -7.91 4.19
N VAL A 116 -12.56 -8.16 4.75
CA VAL A 116 -11.55 -7.13 4.98
C VAL A 116 -10.94 -6.75 3.64
N VAL A 117 -11.21 -5.52 3.21
CA VAL A 117 -10.68 -4.99 1.96
C VAL A 117 -9.42 -4.18 2.27
N ALA A 118 -8.29 -4.58 1.68
CA ALA A 118 -7.07 -3.80 1.78
C ALA A 118 -7.28 -2.42 1.14
N THR A 119 -6.92 -1.37 1.87
CA THR A 119 -7.00 0.01 1.39
C THR A 119 -6.02 0.24 0.24
N SER A 120 -6.50 0.88 -0.82
CA SER A 120 -5.68 1.23 -1.98
C SER A 120 -5.47 2.73 -2.00
N ARG A 121 -4.20 3.17 -1.90
CA ARG A 121 -3.83 4.60 -2.02
C ARG A 121 -4.45 5.22 -3.27
N ASP A 122 -4.41 4.54 -4.41
CA ASP A 122 -5.00 5.06 -5.64
C ASP A 122 -6.53 5.22 -5.56
N ARG A 123 -7.23 4.24 -4.98
CA ARG A 123 -8.69 4.32 -4.81
C ARG A 123 -9.08 5.45 -3.87
N ILE A 124 -8.32 5.63 -2.79
CA ILE A 124 -8.54 6.73 -1.84
C ILE A 124 -8.31 8.07 -2.53
N ILE A 125 -7.18 8.27 -3.21
CA ILE A 125 -6.88 9.54 -3.89
C ILE A 125 -7.96 9.88 -4.91
N ARG A 126 -8.43 8.88 -5.68
CA ARG A 126 -9.55 9.07 -6.60
C ARG A 126 -10.83 9.48 -5.88
N GLY A 127 -11.18 8.79 -4.78
CA GLY A 127 -12.35 9.14 -3.98
C GLY A 127 -12.27 10.54 -3.37
N VAL A 128 -11.07 11.00 -3.00
CA VAL A 128 -10.85 12.38 -2.53
C VAL A 128 -11.10 13.38 -3.66
N ILE A 129 -10.58 13.13 -4.86
CA ILE A 129 -10.83 13.99 -6.03
C ILE A 129 -12.33 14.05 -6.35
N GLU A 130 -12.99 12.89 -6.38
CA GLU A 130 -14.43 12.78 -6.62
C GLU A 130 -15.25 13.56 -5.59
N ALA A 131 -14.87 13.49 -4.31
CA ALA A 131 -15.55 14.22 -3.24
C ALA A 131 -15.35 15.73 -3.32
N MET A 132 -14.17 16.18 -3.76
CA MET A 132 -13.82 17.60 -3.84
C MET A 132 -14.51 18.33 -5.01
N PHE A 133 -15.13 17.61 -5.95
CA PHE A 133 -15.92 18.21 -7.02
C PHE A 133 -17.26 18.79 -6.53
N ASP A 134 -17.68 18.43 -5.31
CA ASP A 134 -18.96 18.83 -4.78
C ASP A 134 -19.09 20.36 -4.68
N GLN A 135 -20.31 20.83 -4.92
CA GLN A 135 -20.70 22.24 -4.96
C GLN A 135 -21.22 22.72 -3.61
N THR A 136 -20.86 22.02 -2.54
CA THR A 136 -21.23 22.36 -1.17
C THR A 136 -20.01 22.91 -0.42
N PRO A 137 -20.21 23.56 0.74
CA PRO A 137 -19.12 23.81 1.66
C PRO A 137 -18.42 22.50 2.03
N ILE A 138 -17.09 22.46 1.88
CA ILE A 138 -16.30 21.30 2.26
C ILE A 138 -15.35 21.70 3.38
N TYR A 139 -15.49 21.07 4.53
CA TYR A 139 -14.52 21.13 5.60
C TYR A 139 -13.74 19.82 5.62
N VAL A 140 -12.42 19.94 5.58
CA VAL A 140 -11.49 18.81 5.56
C VAL A 140 -10.86 18.71 6.94
N ILE A 141 -11.10 17.59 7.62
CA ILE A 141 -10.48 17.28 8.91
C ILE A 141 -9.49 16.14 8.69
N ARG A 142 -8.20 16.43 8.82
CA ARG A 142 -7.14 15.42 8.78
C ARG A 142 -6.73 15.02 10.19
N ARG A 143 -6.62 13.72 10.44
CA ARG A 143 -6.15 13.14 11.71
C ARG A 143 -5.12 12.05 11.43
N ASP A 144 -4.21 11.84 12.38
CA ASP A 144 -3.17 10.80 12.35
C ASP A 144 -3.19 10.05 13.69
N LEU A 145 -3.22 8.72 13.68
CA LEU A 145 -3.22 7.90 14.89
C LEU A 145 -1.79 7.66 15.38
N ALA A 146 -1.51 8.06 16.62
CA ALA A 146 -0.20 7.90 17.23
C ALA A 146 0.09 6.43 17.55
N SER A 147 1.28 5.94 17.14
CA SER A 147 1.73 4.57 17.39
C SER A 147 0.71 3.49 17.00
N PHE A 148 -0.03 3.72 15.91
CA PHE A 148 -1.19 2.93 15.48
C PHE A 148 -1.07 1.42 15.70
N TYR A 149 -0.07 0.75 15.11
CA TYR A 149 0.07 -0.70 15.26
C TYR A 149 0.33 -1.14 16.70
N GLU A 150 1.01 -0.31 17.49
CA GLU A 150 1.38 -0.61 18.87
C GLU A 150 0.26 -0.30 19.88
N THR A 151 -0.80 0.39 19.47
CA THR A 151 -1.88 0.85 20.38
C THR A 151 -3.27 0.36 20.00
N VAL A 152 -3.44 -0.30 18.85
CA VAL A 152 -4.75 -0.80 18.41
C VAL A 152 -5.31 -1.82 19.41
N PRO A 153 -6.57 -1.68 19.84
CA PRO A 153 -7.20 -2.62 20.77
C PRO A 153 -7.62 -3.90 20.04
N LEU A 154 -7.01 -5.03 20.43
CA LEU A 154 -7.15 -6.30 19.70
C LEU A 154 -7.95 -7.36 20.41
N GLU A 155 -8.17 -7.21 21.71
CA GLU A 155 -8.93 -8.18 22.50
C GLU A 155 -10.33 -8.48 21.94
N PRO A 156 -11.12 -7.48 21.50
CA PRO A 156 -12.41 -7.76 20.85
C PRO A 156 -12.28 -8.61 19.59
N VAL A 157 -11.23 -8.38 18.78
CA VAL A 157 -10.97 -9.15 17.56
C VAL A 157 -10.47 -10.55 17.90
N ARG A 158 -9.57 -10.66 18.88
CA ARG A 158 -9.04 -11.94 19.38
C ARG A 158 -10.17 -12.83 19.85
N ASN A 159 -11.08 -12.31 20.69
CA ASN A 159 -12.21 -13.07 21.21
C ASN A 159 -13.15 -13.51 20.08
N ARG A 160 -13.48 -12.59 19.18
CA ARG A 160 -14.31 -12.87 18.01
C ARG A 160 -13.73 -13.98 17.13
N LEU A 161 -12.42 -13.98 16.89
CA LEU A 161 -11.76 -14.95 16.02
C LEU A 161 -11.54 -16.30 16.70
N LEU A 162 -11.19 -16.31 17.98
CA LEU A 162 -10.83 -17.56 18.68
C LEU A 162 -12.05 -18.29 19.24
N TYR A 163 -13.08 -17.58 19.70
CA TYR A 163 -14.19 -18.17 20.45
C TYR A 163 -15.54 -18.01 19.74
N ASP A 164 -15.87 -16.81 19.25
CA ASP A 164 -17.26 -16.54 18.81
C ASP A 164 -17.55 -16.97 17.36
N THR A 165 -16.51 -17.04 16.52
CA THR A 165 -16.69 -17.36 15.10
C THR A 165 -16.34 -18.81 14.79
N ALA A 166 -17.19 -19.46 13.98
CA ALA A 166 -16.88 -20.72 13.31
C ALA A 166 -15.71 -20.52 12.33
N ILE A 167 -14.50 -20.80 12.80
CA ILE A 167 -13.25 -20.83 12.04
C ILE A 167 -12.69 -22.25 12.09
N PRO A 168 -12.13 -22.79 10.98
CA PRO A 168 -11.51 -24.10 10.98
C PRO A 168 -10.41 -24.24 12.04
N ARG A 169 -10.36 -25.43 12.67
CA ARG A 169 -9.48 -25.71 13.82
C ARG A 169 -8.01 -25.39 13.54
N SER A 170 -7.51 -25.70 12.35
CA SER A 170 -6.13 -25.42 11.93
C SER A 170 -5.85 -23.92 11.83
N VAL A 171 -6.76 -23.12 11.29
CA VAL A 171 -6.62 -21.66 11.26
C VAL A 171 -6.70 -21.06 12.65
N ARG A 172 -7.64 -21.54 13.48
CA ARG A 172 -7.75 -21.10 14.88
C ARG A 172 -6.47 -21.39 15.66
N HIS A 173 -5.85 -22.55 15.44
CA HIS A 173 -4.57 -22.91 16.04
C HIS A 173 -3.48 -21.89 15.65
N TYR A 174 -3.28 -21.60 14.36
CA TYR A 174 -2.26 -20.63 13.95
C TYR A 174 -2.54 -19.18 14.37
N LEU A 175 -3.82 -18.79 14.46
CA LEU A 175 -4.19 -17.50 15.03
C LEU A 175 -3.81 -17.44 16.51
N ARG A 176 -4.10 -18.50 17.27
CA ARG A 176 -3.74 -18.60 18.70
C ARG A 176 -2.23 -18.50 18.90
N GLU A 177 -1.45 -19.31 18.21
CA GLU A 177 0.02 -19.27 18.24
C GLU A 177 0.55 -17.87 17.91
N PHE A 178 -0.01 -17.22 16.89
CA PHE A 178 0.36 -15.87 16.52
C PHE A 178 0.05 -14.86 17.65
N TYR A 179 -1.14 -14.93 18.26
CA TYR A 179 -1.49 -14.05 19.39
C TYR A 179 -0.62 -14.32 20.62
N GLU A 180 -0.31 -15.58 20.93
CA GLU A 180 0.50 -15.94 22.10
C GLU A 180 1.94 -15.43 21.98
N HIS A 181 2.52 -15.48 20.79
CA HIS A 181 3.90 -15.02 20.57
C HIS A 181 4.03 -13.50 20.38
N HIS A 182 2.99 -12.83 19.88
CA HIS A 182 3.08 -11.41 19.49
C HIS A 182 2.19 -10.46 20.29
N CYS A 183 1.19 -10.98 21.00
CA CYS A 183 0.17 -10.21 21.73
C CYS A 183 -0.10 -10.83 23.11
N GLY A 184 0.95 -11.29 23.80
CA GLY A 184 0.85 -11.85 25.14
C GLY A 184 0.34 -10.84 26.18
N VAL A 185 0.13 -11.30 27.42
CA VAL A 185 -0.57 -10.55 28.50
C VAL A 185 -0.03 -9.13 28.73
N ASN A 186 1.26 -8.88 28.47
CA ASN A 186 1.91 -7.58 28.68
C ASN A 186 2.27 -6.84 27.37
N ILE A 187 1.85 -7.34 26.20
CA ILE A 187 2.19 -6.76 24.90
C ILE A 187 0.94 -6.13 24.29
N ILE A 188 0.91 -4.80 24.30
CA ILE A 188 -0.16 -4.03 23.66
C ILE A 188 0.19 -3.85 22.17
N GLY A 189 -0.78 -4.12 21.30
CA GLY A 189 -0.68 -3.93 19.85
C GLY A 189 -0.15 -5.13 19.06
N LEU A 190 0.27 -4.87 17.83
CA LEU A 190 0.77 -5.85 16.87
C LEU A 190 2.13 -5.47 16.29
N PRO A 191 3.01 -6.45 16.04
CA PRO A 191 4.27 -6.21 15.38
C PRO A 191 4.05 -5.86 13.90
N ARG A 192 4.91 -4.97 13.40
CA ARG A 192 4.94 -4.62 11.98
C ARG A 192 5.66 -5.73 11.19
N GLY A 193 5.44 -5.80 9.88
CA GLY A 193 6.19 -6.69 8.99
C GLY A 193 5.50 -8.03 8.67
N VAL A 194 4.47 -8.40 9.42
CA VAL A 194 3.66 -9.60 9.14
C VAL A 194 2.38 -9.22 8.40
N GLY A 195 2.03 -9.98 7.35
CA GLY A 195 0.82 -9.69 6.55
C GLY A 195 -0.48 -9.84 7.34
N LEU A 196 -0.53 -10.79 8.28
CA LEU A 196 -1.68 -11.01 9.15
C LEU A 196 -2.00 -9.78 10.02
N THR A 197 -0.98 -9.09 10.55
CA THR A 197 -1.13 -7.84 11.32
C THR A 197 -2.04 -6.85 10.59
N THR A 198 -1.83 -6.64 9.29
CA THR A 198 -2.64 -5.68 8.52
C THR A 198 -4.11 -6.06 8.47
N VAL A 199 -4.43 -7.36 8.42
CA VAL A 199 -5.83 -7.82 8.39
C VAL A 199 -6.49 -7.66 9.75
N LEU A 200 -5.77 -8.00 10.83
CA LEU A 200 -6.29 -7.89 12.20
C LEU A 200 -6.54 -6.44 12.61
N VAL A 201 -5.62 -5.54 12.27
CA VAL A 201 -5.78 -4.11 12.54
C VAL A 201 -6.98 -3.53 11.79
N GLU A 202 -7.15 -3.87 10.51
CA GLU A 202 -8.31 -3.39 9.75
C GLU A 202 -9.63 -3.93 10.31
N LEU A 203 -9.66 -5.15 10.85
CA LEU A 203 -10.82 -5.67 11.59
C LEU A 203 -11.10 -4.91 12.88
N ALA A 204 -10.06 -4.62 13.66
CA ALA A 204 -10.19 -3.90 14.92
C ALA A 204 -10.73 -2.48 14.71
N MET A 205 -10.38 -1.85 13.60
CA MET A 205 -10.81 -0.48 13.28
C MET A 205 -12.19 -0.40 12.64
N GLN A 206 -12.86 -1.51 12.28
CA GLN A 206 -14.18 -1.48 11.65
C GLN A 206 -15.23 -0.71 12.46
N PRO A 207 -15.43 -0.97 13.77
CA PRO A 207 -16.45 -0.27 14.55
C PRO A 207 -16.19 1.23 14.66
N PHE A 208 -14.91 1.61 14.75
CA PHE A 208 -14.49 3.01 14.74
C PHE A 208 -14.77 3.66 13.39
N ASP A 209 -14.37 3.01 12.30
CA ASP A 209 -14.60 3.51 10.95
C ASP A 209 -16.11 3.68 10.65
N GLU A 210 -16.94 2.77 11.16
CA GLU A 210 -18.41 2.87 11.09
C GLU A 210 -18.94 4.03 11.92
N ALA A 211 -18.44 4.21 13.14
CA ALA A 211 -18.81 5.33 14.00
C ALA A 211 -18.49 6.68 13.36
N ILE A 212 -17.31 6.83 12.72
CA ILE A 212 -16.96 8.07 12.01
C ILE A 212 -17.89 8.32 10.82
N ARG A 213 -18.21 7.28 10.03
CA ARG A 213 -19.13 7.41 8.88
C ARG A 213 -20.56 7.76 9.32
N ALA A 214 -20.97 7.35 10.51
CA ALA A 214 -22.29 7.63 11.05
C ALA A 214 -22.42 9.05 11.64
N ILE A 215 -21.34 9.84 11.72
CA ILE A 215 -21.40 11.21 12.24
C ILE A 215 -22.23 12.09 11.27
N PRO A 216 -23.29 12.76 11.75
CA PRO A 216 -24.05 13.69 10.93
C PRO A 216 -23.16 14.79 10.35
N GLY A 217 -23.28 15.05 9.05
CA GLY A 217 -22.43 16.00 8.33
C GLY A 217 -21.25 15.37 7.59
N VAL A 218 -20.76 14.21 8.04
CA VAL A 218 -19.70 13.48 7.35
C VAL A 218 -20.28 12.79 6.12
N TYR A 219 -19.87 13.22 4.93
CA TYR A 219 -20.32 12.62 3.68
C TYR A 219 -19.27 11.71 3.04
N ARG A 220 -17.98 11.91 3.37
CA ARG A 220 -16.89 11.01 2.97
C ARG A 220 -15.85 10.85 4.06
N TYR A 221 -15.38 9.61 4.22
CA TYR A 221 -14.32 9.26 5.15
C TYR A 221 -13.33 8.29 4.48
N PHE A 222 -12.05 8.61 4.60
CA PHE A 222 -10.95 7.79 4.09
C PHE A 222 -9.93 7.54 5.20
N ARG A 223 -9.55 6.26 5.39
CA ARG A 223 -8.44 5.86 6.25
C ARG A 223 -7.41 5.07 5.46
N TYR A 224 -6.14 5.35 5.68
CA TYR A 224 -5.02 4.58 5.17
C TYR A 224 -4.06 4.29 6.31
N SER A 225 -4.25 3.16 6.98
CA SER A 225 -3.55 2.82 8.23
C SER A 225 -3.83 3.88 9.31
N ASP A 226 -2.82 4.69 9.65
CA ASP A 226 -2.82 5.75 10.67
C ASP A 226 -3.36 7.09 10.16
N ASP A 227 -3.25 7.37 8.86
CA ASP A 227 -3.72 8.61 8.23
C ASP A 227 -5.24 8.55 7.96
N MET A 228 -5.97 9.58 8.39
CA MET A 228 -7.41 9.74 8.21
C MET A 228 -7.74 11.08 7.55
N LEU A 229 -8.73 11.06 6.65
CA LEU A 229 -9.32 12.24 6.03
C LEU A 229 -10.83 12.16 6.13
N ILE A 230 -11.44 13.16 6.76
CA ILE A 230 -12.87 13.29 6.96
C ILE A 230 -13.33 14.53 6.21
N LEU A 231 -14.34 14.37 5.36
CA LEU A 231 -14.97 15.46 4.63
C LEU A 231 -16.39 15.65 5.16
N THR A 232 -16.67 16.87 5.60
CA THR A 232 -17.97 17.26 6.17
C THR A 232 -18.48 18.55 5.53
N TYR A 233 -19.80 18.68 5.41
CA TYR A 233 -20.46 19.92 5.00
C TYR A 233 -20.96 20.75 6.19
N LYS A 234 -20.92 20.19 7.41
CA LYS A 234 -21.23 20.88 8.66
C LYS A 234 -20.00 21.52 9.29
N ASP A 235 -20.25 22.38 10.28
CA ASP A 235 -19.22 22.95 11.13
C ASP A 235 -18.23 21.87 11.65
N PRO A 236 -16.92 22.08 11.50
CA PRO A 236 -15.91 21.09 11.86
C PRO A 236 -15.79 20.86 13.37
N GLY A 237 -16.24 21.80 14.22
CA GLY A 237 -16.17 21.69 15.68
C GLY A 237 -17.00 20.52 16.21
N GLU A 238 -18.28 20.46 15.86
CA GLU A 238 -19.18 19.37 16.28
C GLU A 238 -18.68 18.00 15.80
N VAL A 239 -18.25 17.94 14.54
CA VAL A 239 -17.75 16.68 13.95
C VAL A 239 -16.48 16.24 14.67
N LYS A 240 -15.57 17.16 14.99
CA LYS A 240 -14.34 16.86 15.73
C LYS A 240 -14.62 16.30 17.12
N GLU A 241 -15.55 16.89 17.87
CA GLU A 241 -15.90 16.38 19.20
C GLU A 241 -16.44 14.94 19.12
N ARG A 242 -17.27 14.65 18.12
CA ARG A 242 -17.78 13.29 17.87
C ARG A 242 -16.67 12.31 17.44
N VAL A 243 -15.70 12.76 16.64
CA VAL A 243 -14.51 11.98 16.27
C VAL A 243 -13.65 11.67 17.49
N ASP A 244 -13.40 12.67 18.34
CA ASP A 244 -12.65 12.51 19.59
C ASP A 244 -13.39 11.58 20.57
N ALA A 245 -14.72 11.69 20.66
CA ALA A 245 -15.56 10.80 21.45
C ALA A 245 -15.55 9.36 20.92
N ALA A 246 -15.51 9.16 19.59
CA ALA A 246 -15.35 7.85 18.99
C ALA A 246 -13.98 7.25 19.31
N LEU A 247 -12.91 8.07 19.31
CA LEU A 247 -11.57 7.61 19.67
C LEU A 247 -11.48 7.19 21.15
N LYS A 248 -12.15 7.92 22.06
CA LYS A 248 -12.18 7.57 23.50
C LYS A 248 -12.73 6.16 23.78
N LYS A 249 -13.50 5.58 22.85
CA LYS A 249 -13.99 4.19 22.95
C LYS A 249 -12.91 3.15 22.60
N LEU A 250 -11.78 3.56 22.03
CA LEU A 250 -10.64 2.70 21.70
C LEU A 250 -9.54 2.87 22.75
N PRO A 251 -9.39 1.94 23.70
CA PRO A 251 -8.41 2.08 24.77
C PRO A 251 -6.98 2.10 24.21
N GLY A 252 -6.16 3.00 24.74
CA GLY A 252 -4.73 3.12 24.37
C GLY A 252 -4.45 3.93 23.10
N MET A 253 -5.47 4.28 22.30
CA MET A 253 -5.29 5.06 21.07
C MET A 253 -5.36 6.57 21.31
N ALA A 254 -4.53 7.32 20.60
CA ALA A 254 -4.49 8.78 20.68
C ALA A 254 -4.23 9.40 19.30
N PHE A 255 -4.72 10.62 19.07
CA PHE A 255 -4.37 11.40 17.90
C PHE A 255 -3.01 12.07 18.04
N ASN A 256 -2.28 12.12 16.94
CA ASN A 256 -1.07 12.91 16.79
C ASN A 256 -1.44 14.35 16.44
N LYS A 257 -1.50 15.22 17.45
CA LYS A 257 -1.89 16.63 17.31
C LYS A 257 -1.00 17.38 16.30
N ALA A 258 0.30 17.07 16.24
CA ALA A 258 1.24 17.75 15.34
C ALA A 258 1.07 17.42 13.85
N LYS A 259 0.24 16.43 13.50
CA LYS A 259 -0.08 16.07 12.11
C LYS A 259 -1.58 16.18 11.80
N SER A 260 -2.33 16.78 12.72
CA SER A 260 -3.77 16.96 12.59
C SER A 260 -4.02 18.38 12.09
N ASP A 261 -4.65 18.49 10.93
CA ASP A 261 -4.80 19.76 10.21
C ASP A 261 -6.28 19.91 9.80
N GLU A 262 -6.74 21.15 9.66
CA GLU A 262 -8.10 21.50 9.28
C GLU A 262 -8.09 22.52 8.14
N TYR A 263 -8.95 22.32 7.15
CA TYR A 263 -9.03 23.19 5.98
C TYR A 263 -10.49 23.43 5.60
N ALA A 264 -10.79 24.63 5.13
CA ALA A 264 -12.12 25.01 4.70
C ALA A 264 -12.13 25.39 3.22
N PHE A 265 -13.12 24.87 2.52
CA PHE A 265 -13.44 25.10 1.11
C PHE A 265 -14.91 25.56 1.03
N ALA A 266 -15.20 26.64 1.76
CA ALA A 266 -16.56 27.09 2.08
C ALA A 266 -16.80 28.57 1.71
N GLY A 267 -16.00 29.14 0.81
CA GLY A 267 -16.14 30.53 0.41
C GLY A 267 -17.46 30.77 -0.33
N ASP A 268 -18.23 31.77 0.10
CA ASP A 268 -19.45 32.17 -0.59
C ASP A 268 -19.14 32.97 -1.88
N THR A 269 -20.00 32.83 -2.88
CA THR A 269 -20.01 33.62 -4.12
C THR A 269 -20.81 34.92 -4.00
N THR A 270 -21.69 35.06 -3.00
CA THR A 270 -22.49 36.28 -2.79
C THR A 270 -21.64 37.47 -2.37
N SER A 271 -20.50 37.23 -1.72
CA SER A 271 -19.58 38.28 -1.28
C SER A 271 -18.57 38.62 -2.38
N PRO A 272 -18.25 39.90 -2.60
CA PRO A 272 -17.23 40.30 -3.57
C PRO A 272 -15.87 39.63 -3.28
N PRO A 273 -15.02 39.39 -4.29
CA PRO A 273 -13.67 38.86 -4.09
C PRO A 273 -12.92 39.72 -3.09
N ASP A 274 -12.62 39.17 -1.92
CA ASP A 274 -11.70 39.79 -0.99
C ASP A 274 -10.28 39.57 -1.53
N PRO A 275 -9.57 40.63 -1.97
CA PRO A 275 -8.22 40.51 -2.52
C PRO A 275 -7.21 39.99 -1.48
N LEU A 276 -7.53 40.07 -0.18
CA LEU A 276 -6.69 39.55 0.90
C LEU A 276 -6.86 38.04 1.12
N ARG A 277 -7.95 37.43 0.62
CA ARG A 277 -8.19 35.99 0.76
C ARG A 277 -7.77 35.23 -0.50
N PRO A 278 -6.92 34.19 -0.38
CA PRO A 278 -6.52 33.41 -1.53
C PRO A 278 -7.74 32.72 -2.16
N SER A 279 -7.86 32.82 -3.49
CA SER A 279 -8.96 32.23 -4.27
C SER A 279 -8.99 30.70 -4.21
N THR A 280 -7.92 30.07 -3.74
CA THR A 280 -7.77 28.62 -3.58
C THR A 280 -7.28 28.25 -2.18
N ALA A 281 -7.70 27.08 -1.69
CA ALA A 281 -7.12 26.44 -0.51
C ALA A 281 -6.44 25.13 -0.91
N ASN A 282 -5.57 24.61 -0.06
CA ASN A 282 -4.91 23.34 -0.30
C ASN A 282 -4.67 22.53 0.97
N PHE A 283 -4.55 21.21 0.81
CA PHE A 283 -4.15 20.28 1.86
C PHE A 283 -3.33 19.12 1.30
N ASP A 284 -2.48 18.54 2.15
CA ASP A 284 -1.65 17.39 1.80
C ASP A 284 -2.26 16.09 2.36
N PHE A 285 -2.39 15.06 1.52
CA PHE A 285 -2.85 13.73 1.94
C PHE A 285 -2.20 12.61 1.09
N LEU A 286 -1.70 11.57 1.77
CA LEU A 286 -1.00 10.42 1.17
C LEU A 286 0.07 10.79 0.12
N GLY A 287 0.80 11.88 0.36
CA GLY A 287 1.90 12.34 -0.49
C GLY A 287 1.49 13.13 -1.75
N TYR A 288 0.20 13.41 -1.91
CA TYR A 288 -0.31 14.37 -2.88
C TYR A 288 -0.70 15.68 -2.16
N ARG A 289 -0.70 16.76 -2.92
CA ARG A 289 -1.30 18.04 -2.54
C ARG A 289 -2.55 18.25 -3.38
N PHE A 290 -3.65 18.54 -2.71
CA PHE A 290 -4.93 18.89 -3.33
C PHE A 290 -5.12 20.38 -3.18
N THR A 291 -5.24 21.09 -4.28
CA THR A 291 -5.61 22.51 -4.32
C THR A 291 -6.96 22.62 -5.00
N ALA A 292 -7.87 23.42 -4.45
CA ALA A 292 -9.16 23.66 -5.08
C ALA A 292 -9.61 25.11 -4.85
N GLU A 293 -10.50 25.58 -5.72
CA GLU A 293 -11.15 26.90 -5.57
C GLU A 293 -11.80 26.98 -4.18
N GLN A 294 -11.73 28.11 -3.47
CA GLN A 294 -12.43 28.25 -2.18
C GLN A 294 -13.92 28.52 -2.37
N ARG A 295 -14.24 29.31 -3.41
CA ARG A 295 -15.59 29.77 -3.73
C ARG A 295 -16.45 28.65 -4.28
N ILE A 296 -17.69 28.61 -3.80
CA ILE A 296 -18.69 27.63 -4.23
C ILE A 296 -19.45 28.19 -5.43
N ASN A 297 -19.43 27.46 -6.54
CA ASN A 297 -20.24 27.76 -7.71
C ASN A 297 -21.33 26.67 -7.85
N ARG A 298 -22.60 27.08 -7.93
CA ARG A 298 -23.74 26.17 -8.06
C ARG A 298 -23.98 25.67 -9.49
N ASP A 299 -23.37 26.33 -10.48
CA ASP A 299 -23.59 26.03 -11.90
C ASP A 299 -22.50 25.10 -12.47
N ARG A 300 -21.38 24.93 -11.75
CA ARG A 300 -20.28 24.06 -12.18
C ARG A 300 -19.57 23.38 -11.01
N PRO A 301 -19.02 22.18 -11.21
CA PRO A 301 -18.19 21.53 -10.20
C PRO A 301 -16.92 22.33 -9.93
N ARG A 302 -16.37 22.15 -8.73
CA ARG A 302 -15.14 22.82 -8.30
C ARG A 302 -13.96 22.39 -9.16
N LYS A 303 -13.09 23.32 -9.55
CA LYS A 303 -11.81 22.97 -10.16
C LYS A 303 -10.82 22.49 -9.11
N ILE A 304 -10.12 21.40 -9.41
CA ILE A 304 -9.15 20.78 -8.51
C ILE A 304 -7.81 20.63 -9.24
N TRP A 305 -6.72 20.99 -8.57
CA TRP A 305 -5.36 20.74 -9.01
C TRP A 305 -4.71 19.76 -8.06
N VAL A 306 -4.13 18.70 -8.62
CA VAL A 306 -3.42 17.68 -7.84
C VAL A 306 -1.94 17.75 -8.18
N SER A 307 -1.11 18.00 -7.17
CA SER A 307 0.34 18.06 -7.29
C SER A 307 1.02 17.16 -6.26
N ILE A 308 2.36 17.22 -6.19
CA ILE A 308 3.15 16.42 -5.25
C ILE A 308 3.33 17.22 -3.97
N ALA A 309 3.03 16.61 -2.82
CA ALA A 309 3.18 17.27 -1.52
C ALA A 309 4.62 17.76 -1.28
N ASP A 310 4.81 18.92 -0.66
CA ASP A 310 6.14 19.54 -0.48
C ASP A 310 7.11 18.66 0.30
N LYS A 311 6.60 17.89 1.25
CA LYS A 311 7.41 16.92 2.00
C LYS A 311 8.08 15.90 1.05
N LYS A 312 7.39 15.49 -0.02
CA LYS A 312 7.93 14.57 -1.02
C LYS A 312 8.90 15.28 -1.96
N THR A 313 8.60 16.51 -2.37
CA THR A 313 9.50 17.35 -3.17
C THR A 313 10.83 17.61 -2.43
N ARG A 314 10.76 17.95 -1.13
CA ARG A 314 11.95 18.09 -0.27
C ARG A 314 12.75 16.79 -0.19
N LEU A 315 12.09 15.65 0.00
CA LEU A 315 12.75 14.34 0.00
C LEU A 315 13.46 14.04 -1.33
N MET A 316 12.89 14.44 -2.47
CA MET A 316 13.56 14.32 -3.77
C MET A 316 14.83 15.16 -3.82
N LYS A 317 14.77 16.43 -3.40
CA LYS A 317 15.94 17.33 -3.30
C LYS A 317 17.01 16.77 -2.37
N THR A 318 16.65 16.23 -1.20
CA THR A 318 17.57 15.56 -0.28
C THR A 318 18.27 14.39 -0.96
N ARG A 319 17.55 13.54 -1.69
CA ARG A 319 18.14 12.39 -2.39
C ARG A 319 19.06 12.79 -3.53
N VAL A 320 18.73 13.87 -4.25
CA VAL A 320 19.62 14.48 -5.25
C VAL A 320 20.91 14.94 -4.59
N TYR A 321 20.80 15.74 -3.53
CA TYR A 321 21.95 16.26 -2.80
C TYR A 321 22.83 15.14 -2.23
N LEU A 322 22.24 14.11 -1.61
CA LEU A 322 22.99 12.96 -1.12
C LEU A 322 23.71 12.21 -2.24
N SER A 323 23.09 12.07 -3.41
CA SER A 323 23.73 11.43 -4.58
C SER A 323 24.95 12.21 -5.05
N LEU A 324 24.84 13.55 -5.12
CA LEU A 324 25.95 14.44 -5.45
C LEU A 324 27.04 14.45 -4.37
N LYS A 325 26.66 14.47 -3.09
CA LYS A 325 27.59 14.43 -1.95
C LYS A 325 28.38 13.13 -1.90
N THR A 326 27.74 11.99 -2.18
CA THR A 326 28.45 10.70 -2.25
C THR A 326 29.41 10.69 -3.44
N PHE A 327 29.02 11.24 -4.59
CA PHE A 327 29.92 11.38 -5.75
C PHE A 327 31.19 12.18 -5.43
N LEU A 328 31.10 13.25 -4.63
CA LEU A 328 32.29 13.99 -4.20
C LEU A 328 33.26 13.15 -3.37
N LYS A 329 32.79 12.05 -2.75
CA LYS A 329 33.62 11.16 -1.93
C LYS A 329 34.21 10.01 -2.73
N ASP A 330 33.40 9.39 -3.60
CA ASP A 330 33.78 8.17 -4.32
C ASP A 330 34.27 8.41 -5.75
N GLY A 331 33.99 9.58 -6.34
CA GLY A 331 34.34 9.90 -7.72
C GLY A 331 33.60 9.07 -8.78
N ASP A 332 32.62 8.23 -8.40
CA ASP A 332 31.97 7.29 -9.32
C ASP A 332 30.84 7.97 -10.11
N GLY A 333 31.21 8.51 -11.27
CA GLY A 333 30.27 9.17 -12.18
C GLY A 333 29.18 8.24 -12.72
N ASN A 334 29.45 6.94 -12.91
CA ASN A 334 28.44 5.98 -13.38
C ASN A 334 27.38 5.72 -12.30
N MET A 335 27.82 5.59 -11.05
CA MET A 335 26.90 5.42 -9.92
C MET A 335 26.07 6.68 -9.68
N LEU A 336 26.65 7.88 -9.85
CA LEU A 336 25.90 9.14 -9.83
C LEU A 336 24.80 9.16 -10.91
N ILE A 337 25.17 8.85 -12.15
CA ILE A 337 24.22 8.81 -13.28
C ILE A 337 23.08 7.84 -12.98
N ASP A 338 23.39 6.62 -12.52
CA ASP A 338 22.36 5.63 -12.23
C ASP A 338 21.45 6.05 -11.06
N ARG A 339 22.00 6.67 -10.02
CA ARG A 339 21.23 7.22 -8.88
C ARG A 339 20.24 8.27 -9.38
N LEU A 340 20.72 9.25 -10.14
CA LEU A 340 19.89 10.33 -10.64
C LEU A 340 18.87 9.83 -11.68
N ARG A 341 19.24 8.91 -12.58
CA ARG A 341 18.29 8.27 -13.51
C ARG A 341 17.14 7.59 -12.77
N VAL A 342 17.42 6.87 -11.68
CA VAL A 342 16.37 6.22 -10.87
C VAL A 342 15.46 7.25 -10.20
N LEU A 343 15.99 8.40 -9.79
CA LEU A 343 15.18 9.47 -9.18
C LEU A 343 14.31 10.19 -10.20
N THR A 344 14.87 10.55 -11.36
CA THR A 344 14.18 11.32 -12.41
C THR A 344 13.26 10.47 -13.27
N GLY A 345 13.45 9.15 -13.30
CA GLY A 345 12.76 8.26 -14.23
C GLY A 345 11.70 7.35 -13.59
N ASN A 346 11.22 6.43 -14.42
CA ASN A 346 10.32 5.35 -14.06
C ASN A 346 11.05 4.01 -14.21
N TYR A 347 10.67 3.00 -13.47
CA TYR A 347 11.30 1.69 -13.54
C TYR A 347 10.29 0.59 -13.27
N ARG A 348 10.57 -0.58 -13.83
CA ARG A 348 9.80 -1.78 -13.57
C ARG A 348 10.58 -2.69 -12.64
N ILE A 349 9.90 -3.20 -11.62
CA ILE A 349 10.42 -4.22 -10.73
C ILE A 349 9.85 -5.55 -11.20
N ASN A 350 10.73 -6.48 -11.57
CA ASN A 350 10.32 -7.81 -11.98
C ASN A 350 9.73 -8.55 -10.78
N ARG A 351 8.56 -9.14 -11.01
CA ARG A 351 8.01 -10.19 -10.18
C ARG A 351 8.65 -11.51 -10.67
N ARG A 352 9.71 -12.01 -10.02
CA ARG A 352 10.36 -13.29 -10.40
C ARG A 352 9.92 -14.46 -9.51
N GLY A 353 9.61 -15.61 -10.08
CA GLY A 353 9.56 -16.84 -9.28
C GLY A 353 8.20 -17.52 -9.14
N VAL A 354 7.15 -17.08 -9.85
CA VAL A 354 6.11 -17.99 -10.36
C VAL A 354 5.34 -17.28 -11.51
N ASN A 355 5.62 -17.63 -12.77
CA ASN A 355 4.86 -17.15 -13.94
C ASN A 355 3.41 -17.67 -13.98
N PHE A 356 3.05 -18.60 -13.09
CA PHE A 356 1.80 -19.36 -13.11
C PHE A 356 0.56 -18.63 -12.55
N ILE A 357 0.71 -17.56 -11.74
CA ILE A 357 -0.41 -17.06 -10.89
C ILE A 357 -0.84 -15.60 -11.11
N ARG A 358 -0.03 -14.74 -11.77
CA ARG A 358 -0.37 -13.31 -11.92
C ARG A 358 -0.29 -12.81 -13.35
N ARG A 359 -1.36 -12.11 -13.79
CA ARG A 359 -1.48 -11.47 -15.11
C ARG A 359 -0.41 -10.41 -15.43
N SER A 360 0.29 -9.86 -14.43
CA SER A 360 1.34 -8.86 -14.65
C SER A 360 2.67 -9.27 -14.04
N ARG A 361 3.68 -9.41 -14.92
CA ARG A 361 5.08 -9.76 -14.65
C ARG A 361 5.87 -8.62 -13.97
N TYR A 362 5.31 -7.43 -13.88
CA TYR A 362 6.03 -6.23 -13.45
C TYR A 362 5.22 -5.35 -12.49
N ILE A 363 5.92 -4.68 -11.58
CA ILE A 363 5.41 -3.54 -10.82
C ILE A 363 6.06 -2.28 -11.37
N TYR A 364 5.25 -1.32 -11.78
CA TYR A 364 5.75 -0.01 -12.20
C TYR A 364 5.88 0.92 -11.00
N ALA A 365 6.98 1.66 -10.95
CA ALA A 365 7.26 2.66 -9.93
C ALA A 365 8.13 3.77 -10.53
N GLY A 366 8.28 4.86 -9.80
CA GLY A 366 9.06 6.03 -10.22
C GLY A 366 8.21 7.28 -10.31
N ILE A 367 8.77 8.35 -10.90
CA ILE A 367 8.19 9.68 -10.76
C ILE A 367 6.74 9.78 -11.26
N TYR A 368 6.45 9.20 -12.44
CA TYR A 368 5.10 9.18 -13.01
C TYR A 368 4.21 8.19 -12.25
N TYR A 369 4.59 6.92 -12.17
CA TYR A 369 3.71 5.89 -11.59
C TYR A 369 3.37 6.11 -10.10
N ASN A 370 4.21 6.83 -9.36
CA ASN A 370 3.92 7.17 -7.97
C ASN A 370 2.95 8.36 -7.81
N TYR A 371 2.84 9.21 -8.85
CA TYR A 371 2.12 10.48 -8.86
C TYR A 371 1.28 10.71 -10.13
N TRP A 372 0.81 9.64 -10.77
CA TRP A 372 0.12 9.69 -12.07
C TRP A 372 -1.25 10.38 -12.02
N ARG A 373 -1.76 10.64 -10.80
CA ARG A 373 -2.97 11.43 -10.54
C ARG A 373 -2.72 12.94 -10.59
N CYS A 374 -1.48 13.38 -10.75
CA CYS A 374 -1.19 14.81 -10.89
C CYS A 374 -1.78 15.39 -12.18
N GLY A 375 -2.08 16.69 -12.12
CA GLY A 375 -2.72 17.43 -13.20
C GLY A 375 -3.94 18.20 -12.71
N GLU A 376 -4.70 18.69 -13.68
CA GLU A 376 -5.89 19.48 -13.45
C GLU A 376 -7.14 18.62 -13.61
N TYR A 377 -8.17 18.94 -12.84
CA TYR A 377 -9.45 18.28 -12.86
C TYR A 377 -10.53 19.34 -13.03
N ILE A 378 -11.06 19.43 -14.25
CA ILE A 378 -12.01 20.47 -14.66
C ILE A 378 -13.25 19.76 -15.21
N ASN A 379 -14.43 20.09 -14.70
CA ASN A 379 -15.69 19.48 -15.12
C ASN A 379 -15.69 17.93 -15.05
N GLY A 380 -15.03 17.35 -14.03
CA GLY A 380 -14.90 15.90 -13.90
C GLY A 380 -13.85 15.24 -14.81
N ILE A 381 -13.24 16.00 -15.73
CA ILE A 381 -12.24 15.50 -16.68
C ILE A 381 -10.84 15.69 -16.09
N HIS A 382 -10.04 14.62 -16.11
CA HIS A 382 -8.63 14.67 -15.72
C HIS A 382 -7.77 15.08 -16.91
N CYS A 383 -7.06 16.20 -16.76
CA CYS A 383 -6.03 16.69 -17.66
C CYS A 383 -4.65 16.45 -17.02
N PRO A 384 -3.95 15.35 -17.35
CA PRO A 384 -2.66 15.05 -16.75
C PRO A 384 -1.61 16.09 -17.12
N ALA A 385 -0.91 16.62 -16.13
CA ALA A 385 0.18 17.57 -16.32
C ALA A 385 1.31 17.30 -15.32
N ALA A 386 2.55 17.63 -15.71
CA ALA A 386 3.66 17.60 -14.79
C ALA A 386 3.50 18.70 -13.74
N PRO A 387 3.60 18.38 -12.44
CA PRO A 387 3.58 19.38 -11.39
C PRO A 387 4.72 20.39 -11.55
N GLU A 388 4.45 21.67 -11.33
CA GLU A 388 5.48 22.72 -11.28
C GLU A 388 6.58 22.40 -10.25
N SER A 389 6.22 21.72 -9.16
CA SER A 389 7.17 21.27 -8.15
C SER A 389 8.27 20.37 -8.71
N LEU A 390 8.08 19.69 -9.86
CA LEU A 390 9.13 18.93 -10.54
C LEU A 390 10.13 19.86 -11.24
N ARG A 391 9.66 20.97 -11.83
CA ARG A 391 10.53 22.02 -12.37
C ARG A 391 11.41 22.63 -11.29
N ASP A 392 10.86 22.83 -10.09
CA ASP A 392 11.65 23.31 -8.95
C ASP A 392 12.75 22.31 -8.54
N VAL A 393 12.49 21.01 -8.62
CA VAL A 393 13.50 19.98 -8.34
C VAL A 393 14.54 19.92 -9.45
N ASP A 394 14.14 20.11 -10.71
CA ASP A 394 15.06 20.22 -11.85
C ASP A 394 15.96 21.45 -11.74
N ARG A 395 15.39 22.62 -11.41
CA ARG A 395 16.17 23.83 -11.11
C ARG A 395 17.17 23.60 -9.97
N PHE A 396 16.75 22.89 -8.91
CA PHE A 396 17.64 22.52 -7.80
C PHE A 396 18.79 21.58 -8.26
N LEU A 397 18.47 20.54 -9.03
CA LEU A 397 19.45 19.59 -9.55
C LEU A 397 20.46 20.29 -10.49
N HIS A 398 19.97 20.98 -11.52
CA HIS A 398 20.82 21.65 -12.49
C HIS A 398 21.56 22.85 -11.88
N GLY A 399 20.97 23.55 -10.91
CA GLY A 399 21.65 24.56 -10.13
C GLY A 399 22.92 24.00 -9.50
N HIS A 400 22.81 22.92 -8.71
CA HIS A 400 24.00 22.30 -8.12
C HIS A 400 25.04 21.81 -9.15
N MET A 401 24.62 21.33 -10.31
CA MET A 401 25.54 20.85 -11.34
C MET A 401 26.20 21.97 -12.16
N LYS A 402 25.57 23.14 -12.29
CA LYS A 402 25.97 24.21 -13.21
C LYS A 402 26.43 25.51 -12.53
N THR A 403 26.20 25.70 -11.23
CA THR A 403 26.65 26.90 -10.50
C THR A 403 28.16 27.08 -10.63
N HIS A 404 28.57 28.26 -11.12
CA HIS A 404 29.97 28.63 -11.27
C HIS A 404 30.70 28.60 -9.92
N GLY A 405 31.92 28.07 -9.88
CA GLY A 405 32.69 27.89 -8.63
C GLY A 405 32.13 26.86 -7.64
N GLY A 406 30.98 26.22 -7.93
CA GLY A 406 30.40 25.20 -7.05
C GLY A 406 31.22 23.91 -7.04
N LYS A 407 31.45 23.35 -5.84
CA LYS A 407 32.23 22.10 -5.64
C LYS A 407 31.74 20.93 -6.51
N PHE A 408 30.41 20.81 -6.67
CA PHE A 408 29.81 19.78 -7.52
C PHE A 408 30.10 19.98 -9.00
N ARG A 409 30.00 21.22 -9.51
CA ARG A 409 30.32 21.55 -10.91
C ARG A 409 31.78 21.21 -11.23
N VAL A 410 32.71 21.58 -10.35
CA VAL A 410 34.14 21.29 -10.52
C VAL A 410 34.36 19.77 -10.62
N ALA A 411 33.83 19.00 -9.68
CA ALA A 411 33.95 17.54 -9.72
C ALA A 411 33.29 16.92 -10.98
N ILE A 412 32.12 17.42 -11.39
CA ILE A 412 31.43 16.93 -12.60
C ILE A 412 32.19 17.31 -13.88
N SER A 413 32.86 18.47 -13.91
CA SER A 413 33.66 18.89 -15.07
C SER A 413 34.84 17.96 -15.34
N GLY A 414 35.37 17.29 -14.31
CA GLY A 414 36.40 16.25 -14.44
C GLY A 414 35.90 14.93 -15.04
N LEU A 415 34.58 14.73 -15.19
CA LEU A 415 34.04 13.52 -15.78
C LEU A 415 34.20 13.50 -17.32
N PRO A 416 34.30 12.30 -17.92
CA PRO A 416 34.27 12.15 -19.37
C PRO A 416 33.05 12.83 -20.00
N LEU A 417 33.24 13.43 -21.18
CA LEU A 417 32.17 14.15 -21.89
C LEU A 417 30.87 13.32 -22.08
N PRO A 418 30.91 11.99 -22.37
CA PRO A 418 29.70 11.18 -22.45
C PRO A 418 28.92 11.11 -21.14
N GLN A 419 29.60 11.09 -19.99
CA GLN A 419 28.96 11.08 -18.68
C GLN A 419 28.31 12.43 -18.36
N ARG A 420 29.00 13.54 -18.66
CA ARG A 420 28.46 14.89 -18.50
C ARG A 420 27.19 15.10 -19.32
N ARG A 421 27.20 14.72 -20.61
CA ARG A 421 26.01 14.78 -21.48
C ARG A 421 24.82 13.98 -20.92
N ARG A 422 25.09 12.82 -20.33
CA ARG A 422 24.03 11.99 -19.70
C ARG A 422 23.43 12.67 -18.48
N LEU A 423 24.25 13.34 -17.65
CA LEU A 423 23.78 14.09 -16.48
C LEU A 423 22.96 15.32 -16.88
N ASP A 424 23.41 16.07 -17.89
CA ASP A 424 22.70 17.26 -18.38
C ASP A 424 21.32 16.95 -18.96
N GLY A 425 21.12 15.74 -19.49
CA GLY A 425 19.84 15.28 -20.05
C GLY A 425 18.82 14.79 -19.02
N LEU A 426 19.18 14.70 -17.73
CA LEU A 426 18.29 14.23 -16.67
C LEU A 426 17.34 15.33 -16.21
N SER A 427 16.04 15.02 -16.17
CA SER A 427 15.01 15.93 -15.67
C SER A 427 13.85 15.12 -15.11
N PHE A 428 13.35 15.52 -13.94
CA PHE A 428 12.18 14.98 -13.26
C PHE A 428 10.91 15.27 -14.05
N GLU A 429 10.76 16.50 -14.56
CA GLU A 429 9.61 16.88 -15.40
C GLU A 429 9.56 16.03 -16.67
N ARG A 430 10.65 16.04 -17.47
CA ARG A 430 10.73 15.25 -18.71
C ARG A 430 10.60 13.76 -18.46
N GLY A 431 11.04 13.29 -17.29
CA GLY A 431 10.87 11.90 -16.86
C GLY A 431 9.43 11.54 -16.50
N PHE A 432 8.68 12.50 -15.95
CA PHE A 432 7.25 12.37 -15.66
C PHE A 432 6.41 12.38 -16.94
N GLU A 433 6.54 13.41 -17.77
CA GLU A 433 5.76 13.59 -19.00
C GLU A 433 6.06 12.47 -20.02
N GLY A 434 7.35 12.26 -20.31
CA GLY A 434 7.78 11.24 -21.26
C GLY A 434 7.73 9.82 -20.72
N ARG A 435 7.26 9.61 -19.47
CA ARG A 435 7.20 8.31 -18.77
C ARG A 435 8.49 7.50 -18.93
N ARG A 436 9.64 8.18 -18.89
CA ARG A 436 10.94 7.62 -19.30
C ARG A 436 11.31 6.42 -18.43
N MET A 437 11.43 5.25 -19.05
CA MET A 437 11.76 4.01 -18.35
C MET A 437 13.27 3.83 -18.21
N VAL A 438 13.68 3.44 -17.00
CA VAL A 438 15.06 3.19 -16.60
C VAL A 438 15.17 1.71 -16.27
N ARG A 439 16.20 1.08 -16.83
CA ARG A 439 16.57 -0.30 -16.55
C ARG A 439 17.79 -0.28 -15.66
N VAL A 440 17.62 -0.70 -14.41
CA VAL A 440 18.73 -0.95 -13.49
C VAL A 440 18.61 -2.38 -12.98
N PRO A 441 19.67 -3.21 -13.05
CA PRO A 441 19.68 -4.53 -12.44
C PRO A 441 19.33 -4.45 -10.95
N PHE A 442 18.53 -5.37 -10.44
CA PHE A 442 18.03 -5.31 -9.05
C PHE A 442 19.17 -5.26 -8.01
N GLN A 443 20.24 -6.04 -8.19
CA GLN A 443 21.39 -6.03 -7.27
C GLN A 443 22.02 -4.63 -7.17
N ARG A 444 22.10 -3.92 -8.31
CA ARG A 444 22.60 -2.55 -8.38
C ARG A 444 21.61 -1.57 -7.74
N PHE A 445 20.31 -1.79 -7.92
CA PHE A 445 19.26 -0.97 -7.32
C PHE A 445 19.29 -0.91 -5.78
N SER A 446 19.61 -2.03 -5.12
CA SER A 446 19.80 -2.04 -3.65
C SER A 446 20.99 -1.17 -3.22
N LYS A 447 22.10 -1.21 -3.98
CA LYS A 447 23.28 -0.36 -3.73
C LYS A 447 22.96 1.12 -3.95
N LEU A 448 22.21 1.47 -4.99
CA LEU A 448 21.77 2.85 -5.25
C LEU A 448 20.96 3.42 -4.08
N LYS A 449 20.03 2.63 -3.54
CA LYS A 449 19.14 3.06 -2.46
C LYS A 449 19.80 3.15 -1.09
N ALA A 450 20.95 2.52 -0.88
CA ALA A 450 21.60 2.44 0.43
C ALA A 450 21.87 3.83 1.03
N ILE A 451 22.31 4.79 0.20
CA ILE A 451 22.61 6.16 0.63
C ILE A 451 21.36 6.97 1.03
N TRP A 452 20.16 6.52 0.65
CA TRP A 452 18.90 7.20 0.96
C TRP A 452 18.15 6.60 2.16
N ARG A 453 18.74 5.62 2.87
CA ARG A 453 18.08 4.97 4.02
C ARG A 453 17.75 5.93 5.15
N ASN A 454 18.55 6.99 5.31
CA ASN A 454 18.40 8.01 6.35
C ASN A 454 17.96 9.38 5.79
N ALA A 455 17.47 9.42 4.55
CA ALA A 455 17.08 10.65 3.84
C ALA A 455 15.69 11.18 4.22
#